data_AF-A0AAV4JE89-F1
#
_entry.id   AF-A0AAV4JE89-F1
#
_cell.length_a   1.000
_cell.length_b   1.000
_cell.length_c   1.000
_cell.angle_alpha   90.00
_cell.angle_beta   90.00
_cell.angle_gamma   90.00
#
_symmetry.space_group_name_H-M   'P 1'
#
loop_
_entity.id
_entity.type
_entity.pdbx_description
1 polymer ?
#
loop_
_entity_poly.entity_id
_entity_poly.type
_entity_poly.pdbx_seq_one_letter_code
_entity_poly.pdbx_strand_id
1 'polypeptide(L)'
;MGRVHTRALYRKHDHNVMKTNFAGPPIMNDEVRAAIRKMKAGKATGPDGVAAEMIEALEECGVEKLTYLLNEIYDTGEISADISRSVFIALPKKPGATECELHRSKIKPEIADEQYGFVEGKGTTNAIYTWRTLIQRAIEV
;
A
#
# COMPACT_ATOMS: atom_id res chain seq x y z
N MET A 1 -21.54 24.87 9.84
CA MET A 1 -20.17 25.04 10.37
C MET A 1 -19.78 23.79 11.14
N GLY A 2 -19.25 22.78 10.44
CA GLY A 2 -18.85 21.50 11.04
C GLY A 2 -17.35 21.49 11.31
N ARG A 3 -16.97 21.31 12.58
CA ARG A 3 -15.57 21.23 13.03
C ARG A 3 -14.89 20.01 12.39
N VAL A 4 -13.90 20.24 11.52
CA VAL A 4 -12.94 19.22 11.10
C VAL A 4 -12.10 18.82 12.29
N HIS A 5 -12.43 17.66 12.87
CA HIS A 5 -11.64 17.08 13.94
C HIS A 5 -10.41 16.41 13.30
N THR A 6 -9.37 17.20 13.03
CA THR A 6 -8.05 16.71 12.60
C THR A 6 -7.36 16.04 13.78
N ARG A 7 -7.77 14.81 14.10
CA ARG A 7 -7.06 13.97 15.07
C ARG A 7 -5.84 13.39 14.35
N ALA A 8 -4.68 13.93 14.68
CA ALA A 8 -3.38 13.43 14.23
C ALA A 8 -3.25 11.93 14.57
N LEU A 9 -3.33 11.08 13.55
CA LEU A 9 -3.17 9.63 13.68
C LEU A 9 -1.70 9.17 13.63
N TYR A 10 -0.75 10.10 13.47
CA TYR A 10 0.67 9.82 13.62
C TYR A 10 1.13 10.18 15.03
N ARG A 11 1.19 9.17 15.89
CA ARG A 11 2.02 9.20 17.09
C ARG A 11 3.46 9.42 16.60
N LYS A 12 4.10 10.53 16.99
CA LYS A 12 5.53 10.74 16.77
C LYS A 12 6.25 9.58 17.47
N HIS A 13 6.69 8.59 16.71
CA HIS A 13 7.66 7.65 17.21
C HIS A 13 9.00 8.36 17.12
N ASP A 14 9.59 8.67 18.28
CA ASP A 14 11.01 9.03 18.36
C ASP A 14 11.82 7.87 17.80
N HIS A 15 12.29 8.02 16.57
CA HIS A 15 13.14 7.04 15.91
C HIS A 15 14.59 7.23 16.39
N ASN A 16 14.88 6.84 17.63
CA ASN A 16 16.24 6.42 17.97
C ASN A 16 16.38 4.93 17.65
N VAL A 17 16.39 4.61 16.35
CA VAL A 17 16.68 3.25 15.89
C VAL A 17 18.20 3.10 15.91
N MET A 18 18.65 2.18 16.75
CA MET A 18 20.01 1.71 16.91
C MET A 18 20.73 1.62 15.55
N LYS A 19 21.77 2.44 15.35
CA LYS A 19 22.61 2.43 14.13
C LYS A 19 23.45 1.15 14.10
N THR A 20 22.87 0.08 13.60
CA THR A 20 23.61 -1.05 13.05
C THR A 20 23.74 -0.82 11.54
N ASN A 21 24.95 -0.95 11.00
CA ASN A 21 25.22 -0.78 9.56
C ASN A 21 24.53 -1.90 8.74
N PHE A 22 23.24 -1.71 8.45
CA PHE A 22 22.38 -2.57 7.62
C PHE A 22 22.13 -1.96 6.24
N ALA A 23 23.10 -1.25 5.66
CA ALA A 23 22.92 -0.65 4.34
C ALA A 23 22.81 -1.78 3.30
N GLY A 24 21.62 -1.96 2.73
CA GLY A 24 21.42 -2.79 1.53
C GLY A 24 22.09 -2.14 0.32
N PRO A 25 22.20 -2.86 -0.81
CA PRO A 25 22.70 -2.26 -2.04
C PRO A 25 21.82 -1.08 -2.48
N PRO A 26 22.38 -0.11 -3.22
CA PRO A 26 21.60 1.01 -3.74
C PRO A 26 20.50 0.51 -4.69
N ILE A 27 19.37 1.21 -4.68
CA ILE A 27 18.24 0.94 -5.58
C ILE A 27 18.67 1.23 -7.01
N MET A 28 18.46 0.27 -7.91
CA MET A 28 18.86 0.37 -9.31
C MET A 28 17.77 0.99 -10.18
N ASN A 29 18.17 1.70 -11.25
CA ASN A 29 17.24 2.21 -12.27
C ASN A 29 16.36 1.10 -12.86
N ASP A 30 16.88 -0.12 -13.02
CA ASP A 30 16.13 -1.25 -13.55
C ASP A 30 14.99 -1.69 -12.61
N GLU A 31 15.21 -1.64 -11.30
CA GLU A 31 14.18 -1.93 -10.30
C GLU A 31 13.07 -0.87 -10.34
N VAL A 32 13.46 0.42 -10.42
CA VAL A 32 12.53 1.54 -10.52
C VAL A 32 11.73 1.46 -11.81
N ARG A 33 12.37 1.16 -12.94
CA ARG A 33 11.71 0.98 -14.24
C ARG A 33 10.72 -0.18 -14.20
N ALA A 34 11.09 -1.31 -13.59
CA ALA A 34 10.20 -2.44 -13.41
C ALA A 34 9.00 -2.09 -12.50
N ALA A 35 9.24 -1.31 -11.44
CA ALA A 35 8.20 -0.86 -10.53
C ALA A 35 7.19 0.06 -11.25
N ILE A 36 7.66 1.06 -12.01
CA ILE A 36 6.82 1.98 -12.79
C ILE A 36 5.93 1.18 -13.76
N ARG A 37 6.51 0.23 -14.51
CA ARG A 37 5.76 -0.63 -15.45
C ARG A 37 4.71 -1.52 -14.78
N LYS A 38 4.88 -1.84 -13.49
CA LYS A 38 3.93 -2.66 -12.71
C LYS A 38 2.79 -1.80 -12.13
N MET A 39 2.93 -0.48 -12.09
CA MET A 39 1.89 0.42 -11.60
C MET A 39 0.66 0.34 -12.52
N LYS A 40 -0.52 0.47 -11.93
CA LYS A 40 -1.79 0.43 -12.68
C LYS A 40 -2.23 1.87 -12.98
N ALA A 41 -2.53 2.15 -14.25
CA ALA A 41 -3.15 3.41 -14.66
C ALA A 41 -4.59 3.55 -14.13
N GLY A 42 -5.10 4.79 -14.10
CA GLY A 42 -6.49 5.10 -13.74
C GLY A 42 -6.80 4.87 -12.25
N LYS A 43 -5.78 4.97 -11.40
CA LYS A 43 -5.95 4.95 -9.94
C LYS A 43 -6.10 6.38 -9.41
N ALA A 44 -6.78 6.51 -8.27
CA ALA A 44 -6.90 7.79 -7.60
C ALA A 44 -5.51 8.32 -7.23
N THR A 45 -5.26 9.59 -7.52
CA THR A 45 -4.01 10.26 -7.18
C THR A 45 -3.93 10.55 -5.68
N GLY A 46 -2.71 10.78 -5.20
CA GLY A 46 -2.48 11.33 -3.88
C GLY A 46 -2.90 12.81 -3.80
N PRO A 47 -2.64 13.46 -2.65
CA PRO A 47 -2.86 14.89 -2.45
C PRO A 47 -1.97 15.76 -3.35
N ASP A 48 -0.91 15.19 -3.89
CA ASP A 48 0.03 15.78 -4.85
C ASP A 48 -0.54 15.87 -6.27
N GLY A 49 -1.63 15.14 -6.57
CA GLY A 49 -2.22 15.09 -7.90
C GLY A 49 -1.39 14.32 -8.93
N VAL A 50 -0.35 13.57 -8.50
CA VAL A 50 0.52 12.83 -9.41
C VAL A 50 -0.08 11.45 -9.67
N ALA A 51 -0.38 11.16 -10.94
CA ALA A 51 -0.88 9.86 -11.38
C ALA A 51 0.25 8.93 -11.84
N ALA A 52 -0.01 7.62 -11.83
CA ALA A 52 0.96 6.62 -12.29
C ALA A 52 1.38 6.85 -13.75
N GLU A 53 0.41 7.14 -14.61
CA GLU A 53 0.61 7.46 -16.03
C GLU A 53 1.47 8.73 -16.24
N MET A 54 1.48 9.68 -15.30
CA MET A 54 2.34 10.86 -15.39
C MET A 54 3.80 10.49 -15.14
N ILE A 55 4.06 9.59 -14.20
CA ILE A 55 5.41 9.08 -13.92
C ILE A 55 5.91 8.25 -15.09
N GLU A 56 5.04 7.40 -15.65
CA GLU A 56 5.37 6.60 -16.84
C GLU A 56 5.70 7.48 -18.06
N ALA A 57 4.98 8.59 -18.27
CA ALA A 57 5.21 9.52 -19.37
C ALA A 57 6.54 10.29 -19.29
N LEU A 58 7.21 10.30 -18.12
CA LEU A 58 8.53 10.91 -17.96
C LEU A 58 9.68 10.02 -18.48
N GLU A 59 9.38 8.77 -18.85
CA GLU A 59 10.33 7.79 -19.39
C GLU A 59 11.63 7.74 -18.57
N GLU A 60 12.79 7.77 -19.22
CA GLU A 60 14.09 7.61 -18.55
C GLU A 60 14.41 8.76 -17.59
N CYS A 61 13.99 10.00 -17.91
CA CYS A 61 14.14 11.13 -17.01
C CYS A 61 13.40 10.89 -15.69
N GLY A 62 12.20 10.31 -15.76
CA GLY A 62 11.41 9.92 -14.59
C GLY A 62 12.12 8.85 -13.76
N VAL A 63 12.67 7.83 -14.43
CA VAL A 63 13.43 6.75 -13.77
C VAL A 63 14.63 7.32 -13.03
N GLU A 64 15.49 8.11 -13.69
CA GLU A 64 16.70 8.67 -13.08
C GLU A 64 16.38 9.54 -11.85
N LYS A 65 15.38 10.43 -11.97
CA LYS A 65 15.00 11.32 -10.87
C LYS A 65 14.40 10.57 -9.69
N LEU A 66 13.57 9.57 -9.96
CA LEU A 66 12.95 8.78 -8.91
C LEU A 66 13.98 7.88 -8.21
N THR A 67 14.89 7.24 -8.95
CA THR A 67 15.99 6.46 -8.38
C THR A 67 16.89 7.32 -7.49
N TYR A 68 17.24 8.53 -7.93
CA TYR A 68 18.03 9.46 -7.11
C TYR A 68 17.30 9.78 -5.80
N LEU A 69 16.03 10.21 -5.88
CA LEU A 69 15.24 10.56 -4.71
C LEU A 69 15.06 9.38 -3.73
N LEU A 70 14.80 8.17 -4.25
CA LEU A 70 14.60 6.99 -3.42
C LEU A 70 15.89 6.57 -2.70
N ASN A 71 17.05 6.67 -3.36
CA ASN A 71 18.34 6.41 -2.72
C ASN A 71 18.67 7.47 -1.67
N GLU A 72 18.40 8.75 -1.92
CA GLU A 72 18.57 9.81 -0.91
C GLU A 72 17.72 9.52 0.35
N ILE A 73 16.46 9.11 0.19
CA ILE A 73 15.60 8.73 1.32
C ILE A 73 16.12 7.45 2.01
N TYR A 74 16.59 6.48 1.23
CA TYR A 74 17.12 5.22 1.75
C TYR A 74 18.39 5.43 2.59
N ASP A 75 19.30 6.26 2.12
CA ASP A 75 20.60 6.55 2.75
C ASP A 75 20.45 7.45 3.99
N THR A 76 19.58 8.46 3.91
CA THR A 76 19.36 9.39 5.03
C THR A 76 18.39 8.86 6.07
N GLY A 77 17.46 7.98 5.67
CA GLY A 77 16.30 7.58 6.47
C GLY A 77 15.27 8.69 6.65
N GLU A 78 15.44 9.84 5.99
CA GLU A 78 14.56 11.00 6.14
C GLU A 78 13.45 10.97 5.08
N ILE A 79 12.21 10.68 5.52
CA ILE A 79 11.03 10.75 4.65
C ILE A 79 10.47 12.16 4.72
N SER A 80 10.32 12.81 3.56
CA SER A 80 9.74 14.15 3.51
C SER A 80 8.31 14.17 4.06
N ALA A 81 7.93 15.31 4.64
CA ALA A 81 6.56 15.50 5.13
C ALA A 81 5.52 15.32 4.02
N ASP A 82 5.88 15.60 2.78
CA ASP A 82 5.01 15.53 1.61
C ASP A 82 4.68 14.09 1.24
N ILE A 83 5.67 13.20 1.27
CA ILE A 83 5.49 11.75 1.04
C ILE A 83 4.71 11.10 2.20
N SER A 84 4.83 11.65 3.40
CA SER A 84 4.15 11.15 4.59
C SER A 84 2.66 11.53 4.68
N ARG A 85 2.17 12.37 3.76
CA ARG A 85 0.77 12.82 3.74
C ARG A 85 -0.13 11.81 3.03
N SER A 86 -1.21 11.40 3.69
CA SER A 86 -2.25 10.54 3.12
C SER A 86 -3.65 11.11 3.36
N VAL A 87 -4.51 11.02 2.34
CA VAL A 87 -5.92 11.44 2.41
C VAL A 87 -6.80 10.21 2.45
N PHE A 88 -7.61 10.12 3.50
CA PHE A 88 -8.57 9.03 3.69
C PHE A 88 -9.97 9.50 3.32
N ILE A 89 -10.53 8.90 2.27
CA ILE A 89 -11.93 9.10 1.88
C ILE A 89 -12.71 7.83 2.26
N ALA A 90 -13.63 7.96 3.20
CA ALA A 90 -14.51 6.87 3.59
C ALA A 90 -15.54 6.61 2.49
N LEU A 91 -15.42 5.47 1.80
CA LEU A 91 -16.42 5.00 0.84
C LEU A 91 -17.40 4.05 1.55
N PRO A 92 -18.70 4.36 1.56
CA PRO A 92 -19.71 3.48 2.15
C PRO A 92 -19.81 2.19 1.32
N LYS A 93 -19.76 1.03 1.98
CA LYS A 93 -19.98 -0.27 1.31
C LYS A 93 -21.47 -0.56 1.07
N LYS A 94 -22.35 0.06 1.86
CA LYS A 94 -23.81 -0.09 1.81
C LYS A 94 -24.49 1.28 1.90
N PRO A 95 -25.66 1.48 1.27
CA PRO A 95 -26.44 2.70 1.46
C PRO A 95 -26.79 2.88 2.95
N GLY A 96 -26.62 4.10 3.48
CA GLY A 96 -26.90 4.42 4.88
C GLY A 96 -25.82 3.98 5.89
N ALA A 97 -24.60 3.65 5.45
CA ALA A 97 -23.52 3.26 6.34
C ALA A 97 -23.07 4.40 7.26
N THR A 98 -23.23 4.24 8.58
CA THR A 98 -22.78 5.17 9.63
C THR A 98 -21.62 4.59 10.46
N GLU A 99 -21.43 3.27 10.47
CA GLU A 99 -20.40 2.57 11.24
C GLU A 99 -19.15 2.25 10.41
N CYS A 100 -17.95 2.31 11.01
CA CYS A 100 -16.67 2.09 10.31
C CYS A 100 -16.55 0.72 9.62
N GLU A 101 -17.14 -0.35 10.15
CA GLU A 101 -17.06 -1.68 9.53
C GLU A 101 -17.81 -1.77 8.19
N LEU A 102 -18.83 -0.93 8.05
CA LEU A 102 -19.60 -0.75 6.83
C LEU A 102 -18.85 0.11 5.78
N HIS A 103 -17.63 0.55 6.08
CA HIS A 103 -16.72 1.27 5.19
C HIS A 103 -15.49 0.43 4.82
N ARG A 104 -14.83 0.74 3.71
CA ARG A 104 -13.71 -0.06 3.13
C ARG A 104 -12.37 0.16 3.83
N SER A 105 -12.28 -0.11 5.13
CA SER A 105 -11.04 -0.09 5.91
C SER A 105 -10.73 -1.49 6.46
N LYS A 106 -9.61 -2.09 6.06
CA LYS A 106 -9.09 -3.37 6.61
C LYS A 106 -7.57 -3.30 6.69
N ILE A 107 -7.01 -3.30 7.90
CA ILE A 107 -5.60 -3.63 8.16
C ILE A 107 -5.60 -4.58 9.35
N LYS A 108 -5.10 -5.80 9.17
CA LYS A 108 -4.80 -6.73 10.27
C LYS A 108 -3.27 -6.92 10.32
N PRO A 109 -2.65 -6.92 11.52
CA PRO A 109 -1.20 -6.96 11.67
C PRO A 109 -0.56 -8.34 11.45
N GLU A 110 -1.36 -9.42 11.48
CA GLU A 110 -0.86 -10.80 11.32
C GLU A 110 -1.58 -11.49 10.15
N ILE A 111 -0.78 -12.08 9.27
CA ILE A 111 -1.23 -12.82 8.08
C ILE A 111 -1.27 -14.31 8.47
N ALA A 112 -2.46 -14.90 8.50
CA ALA A 112 -2.61 -16.34 8.70
C ALA A 112 -2.21 -17.13 7.43
N ASP A 113 -1.76 -18.37 7.59
CA ASP A 113 -1.36 -19.24 6.46
C ASP A 113 -2.52 -19.51 5.49
N GLU A 114 -3.75 -19.51 6.02
CA GLU A 114 -5.01 -19.61 5.30
C GLU A 114 -5.47 -18.27 4.68
N GLN A 115 -4.63 -17.23 4.67
CA GLN A 115 -4.97 -15.98 4.00
C GLN A 115 -4.94 -16.14 2.48
N TYR A 116 -6.07 -15.81 1.85
CA TYR A 116 -6.22 -15.78 0.39
C TYR A 116 -6.26 -14.36 -0.18
N GLY A 117 -6.47 -13.34 0.66
CA GLY A 117 -6.47 -11.95 0.23
C GLY A 117 -5.06 -11.38 0.15
N PHE A 118 -4.75 -10.66 -0.93
CA PHE A 118 -3.45 -9.98 -1.13
C PHE A 118 -2.22 -10.92 -1.11
N VAL A 119 -2.40 -12.20 -1.44
CA VAL A 119 -1.31 -13.18 -1.58
C VAL A 119 -1.16 -13.56 -3.04
N GLU A 120 0.07 -13.55 -3.56
CA GLU A 120 0.35 -13.93 -4.95
C GLU A 120 -0.09 -15.37 -5.22
N GLY A 121 -0.75 -15.60 -6.38
CA GLY A 121 -1.28 -16.91 -6.76
C GLY A 121 -2.52 -17.38 -5.97
N LYS A 122 -2.97 -16.64 -4.95
CA LYS A 122 -4.21 -16.92 -4.20
C LYS A 122 -5.25 -15.84 -4.48
N GLY A 123 -6.46 -16.25 -4.82
CA GLY A 123 -7.61 -15.36 -4.99
C GLY A 123 -8.85 -15.86 -4.26
N THR A 124 -9.93 -15.08 -4.37
CA THR A 124 -11.24 -15.46 -3.83
C THR A 124 -11.71 -16.81 -4.37
N THR A 125 -11.39 -17.12 -5.62
CA THR A 125 -11.71 -18.41 -6.25
C THR A 125 -11.02 -19.58 -5.53
N ASN A 126 -9.73 -19.45 -5.20
CA ASN A 126 -9.00 -20.48 -4.47
C ASN A 126 -9.62 -20.70 -3.09
N ALA A 127 -10.00 -19.61 -2.39
CA ALA A 127 -10.68 -19.70 -1.11
C ALA A 127 -12.00 -20.48 -1.24
N ILE A 128 -12.84 -20.12 -2.21
CA ILE A 128 -14.13 -20.79 -2.47
C ILE A 128 -13.92 -22.27 -2.77
N TYR A 129 -12.94 -22.60 -3.61
CA TYR A 129 -12.63 -23.98 -3.96
C TYR A 129 -12.21 -24.78 -2.73
N THR A 130 -11.27 -24.27 -1.92
CA THR A 130 -10.83 -24.94 -0.68
C THR A 130 -12.00 -25.18 0.26
N TRP A 131 -12.86 -24.18 0.49
CA TRP A 131 -14.06 -24.34 1.32
C TRP A 131 -15.02 -25.38 0.76
N ARG A 132 -15.28 -25.39 -0.55
CA ARG A 132 -16.15 -26.38 -1.19
C ARG A 132 -15.60 -27.80 -1.02
N THR A 133 -14.31 -28.01 -1.21
CA THR A 133 -13.66 -29.31 -1.03
C THR A 133 -13.75 -29.78 0.43
N LEU A 134 -13.52 -28.89 1.41
CA LEU A 134 -13.65 -29.23 2.82
C LEU A 134 -15.08 -29.64 3.19
N ILE A 135 -16.07 -28.89 2.72
CA ILE A 135 -17.50 -29.20 2.96
C ILE A 135 -17.88 -30.54 2.34
N GLN A 136 -17.46 -30.80 1.10
CA GLN A 136 -17.75 -32.06 0.41
C GLN A 136 -17.15 -33.26 1.17
N ARG A 137 -15.88 -33.14 1.59
CA ARG A 137 -15.23 -34.17 2.41
C ARG A 137 -15.92 -34.42 3.75
N ALA A 138 -16.47 -33.38 4.37
CA ALA A 138 -17.19 -33.52 5.64
C ALA A 138 -18.58 -34.17 5.49
N ILE A 139 -19.19 -34.11 4.30
CA ILE A 139 -20.48 -34.74 3.98
C ILE A 139 -20.31 -36.19 3.56
N GLU A 140 -19.15 -36.55 2.98
CA GLU A 140 -18.80 -37.91 2.57
C GLU A 140 -18.35 -38.83 3.73
N VAL A 141 -18.40 -38.34 4.98
CA VAL A 141 -18.07 -39.08 6.22
C VAL A 141 -19.32 -39.47 6.98
#